data_AF-A0A7X8WEE3-F1
#
_entry.id   AF-A0A7X8WEE3-F1
#
_cell.length_a   1.000
_cell.length_b   1.000
_cell.length_c   1.000
_cell.angle_alpha   90.00
_cell.angle_beta   90.00
_cell.angle_gamma   90.00
#
_symmetry.space_group_name_H-M   'P 1'
#
loop_
_entity.id
_entity.type
_entity.pdbx_description
1 polymer ?
#
loop_
_entity_poly.entity_id
_entity_poly.type
_entity_poly.pdbx_seq_one_letter_code
_entity_poly.pdbx_strand_id
1 'polypeptide(L)'
;IHKTRENEDFVMTNYATVLEQNPTTLHATLLDGEEGKGTSWSCSHGVSRWYKNCGCHTGGDSSWNQKWRTPLRNALVNNANRLDSIFNNHVRKIFNDNLSPDTLLHLASGAIIEKVPMSEFIKDLHTKYKFDPLHDSDLANLIIGMKNKHFSFTSCGFFFSDISGIEPQQDIKYALYAINLYQKYYMDDLLFPFLSDLKDAQSNIKSEGTGMSIAQAQLNCLSGEVEAALYFYLNTKMVELLAKETKYGRFKLLELRNIEDYVYLEIIDTTNLMRHQYNILSSSSIELGLNLYFSNASDNNSKNIIKITTKNIPDRMIDIVSSWLLINYKIPSFDSFRLTADNILNYSLITSANRFFANDGLQSENINRSMRLIKGFLNLFDYDTLSLRLCYVERMINFIKSIGKAKDIERVRSIITKRFDNLASSIKPNGITKENLTEIVELIKLTRNLSIDPDLRNIQNVIYGYYTQELKSELLDAQDLALLFDYLNFQ
;
A
#
# COMPACT_ATOMS: atom_id res chain seq x y z
N ILE A 1 32.25 -13.97 15.94
CA ILE A 1 33.11 -12.93 15.31
C ILE A 1 34.30 -12.52 16.21
N HIS A 2 34.41 -12.97 17.47
CA HIS A 2 35.62 -12.72 18.29
C HIS A 2 36.94 -13.20 17.66
N LYS A 3 36.94 -14.37 16.98
CA LYS A 3 38.14 -14.92 16.32
C LYS A 3 38.78 -14.03 15.24
N THR A 4 38.06 -13.08 14.65
CA THR A 4 38.56 -12.24 13.54
C THR A 4 38.80 -10.78 13.96
N ARG A 5 38.55 -10.43 15.23
CA ARG A 5 38.77 -9.08 15.76
C ARG A 5 39.96 -9.00 16.71
N GLU A 6 40.41 -10.14 17.24
CA GLU A 6 41.44 -10.20 18.30
C GLU A 6 42.77 -10.84 17.84
N ASN A 7 42.78 -11.57 16.71
CA ASN A 7 43.99 -12.17 16.13
C ASN A 7 44.28 -11.61 14.74
N GLU A 8 45.55 -11.25 14.49
CA GLU A 8 46.06 -10.78 13.19
C GLU A 8 46.32 -11.92 12.18
N ASP A 9 46.03 -13.17 12.56
CA ASP A 9 46.30 -14.37 11.75
C ASP A 9 45.49 -14.43 10.44
N PHE A 10 44.40 -13.67 10.33
CA PHE A 10 43.53 -13.65 9.15
C PHE A 10 43.12 -12.22 8.77
N VAL A 11 43.25 -11.88 7.48
CA VAL A 11 42.78 -10.61 6.92
C VAL A 11 41.51 -10.85 6.10
N MET A 12 40.44 -10.15 6.46
CA MET A 12 39.20 -10.15 5.67
C MET A 12 39.38 -9.28 4.44
N THR A 13 39.22 -9.88 3.25
CA THR A 13 39.33 -9.19 1.97
C THR A 13 38.37 -9.81 0.94
N ASN A 14 38.18 -9.16 -0.20
CA ASN A 14 37.36 -9.69 -1.30
C ASN A 14 38.24 -10.35 -2.38
N TYR A 15 37.62 -11.16 -3.23
CA TYR A 15 38.33 -11.88 -4.30
C TYR A 15 39.06 -10.96 -5.29
N ALA A 16 38.52 -9.79 -5.63
CA ALA A 16 39.16 -8.88 -6.57
C ALA A 16 40.51 -8.36 -6.04
N THR A 17 40.56 -7.99 -4.76
CA THR A 17 41.80 -7.56 -4.10
C THR A 17 42.83 -8.70 -4.02
N VAL A 18 42.40 -9.93 -3.75
CA VAL A 18 43.29 -11.10 -3.74
C VAL A 18 43.88 -11.35 -5.12
N LEU A 19 43.06 -11.26 -6.18
CA LEU A 19 43.47 -11.50 -7.56
C LEU A 19 44.42 -10.42 -8.12
N GLU A 20 44.24 -9.16 -7.71
CA GLU A 20 45.16 -8.07 -8.07
C GLU A 20 46.57 -8.31 -7.52
N GLN A 21 46.66 -8.81 -6.28
CA GLN A 21 47.92 -9.11 -5.62
C GLN A 21 48.50 -10.47 -6.03
N ASN A 22 47.65 -11.39 -6.48
CA ASN A 22 48.01 -12.77 -6.82
C ASN A 22 47.37 -13.15 -8.17
N PRO A 23 47.95 -12.71 -9.31
CA PRO A 23 47.42 -13.04 -10.63
C PRO A 23 47.33 -14.56 -10.84
N THR A 24 46.22 -15.01 -11.44
CA THR A 24 45.98 -16.45 -11.67
C THR A 24 46.96 -17.02 -12.70
N THR A 25 47.59 -18.15 -12.35
CA THR A 25 48.49 -18.90 -13.25
C THR A 25 47.91 -20.25 -13.69
N LEU A 26 46.76 -20.63 -13.15
CA LEU A 26 46.08 -21.89 -13.41
C LEU A 26 44.71 -21.64 -14.02
N HIS A 27 44.27 -22.57 -14.87
CA HIS A 27 42.93 -22.57 -15.44
C HIS A 27 42.11 -23.70 -14.86
N ALA A 28 40.81 -23.45 -14.68
CA ALA A 28 39.82 -24.47 -14.36
C ALA A 28 38.87 -24.63 -15.55
N THR A 29 38.58 -25.86 -15.92
CA THR A 29 37.57 -26.16 -16.93
C THR A 29 36.23 -26.37 -16.24
N LEU A 30 35.22 -25.59 -16.63
CA LEU A 30 33.85 -25.80 -16.17
C LEU A 30 33.25 -27.00 -16.91
N LEU A 31 32.53 -27.84 -16.18
CA LEU A 31 31.79 -28.95 -16.80
C LEU A 31 30.65 -28.38 -17.66
N ASP A 32 30.42 -28.99 -18.83
CA ASP A 32 29.36 -28.59 -19.78
C ASP A 32 27.94 -28.76 -19.21
N GLY A 33 27.79 -29.56 -18.16
CA GLY A 33 26.50 -29.90 -17.58
C GLY A 33 25.64 -30.77 -18.50
N GLU A 34 24.40 -31.00 -18.09
CA GLU A 34 23.47 -31.84 -18.85
C GLU A 34 23.03 -31.12 -20.14
N GLU A 35 23.06 -31.83 -21.28
CA GLU A 35 22.73 -31.29 -22.61
C GLU A 35 23.58 -30.06 -23.02
N GLY A 36 24.76 -29.86 -22.41
CA GLY A 36 25.62 -28.70 -22.68
C GLY A 36 25.06 -27.37 -22.18
N LYS A 37 24.09 -27.39 -21.24
CA LYS A 37 23.40 -26.19 -20.73
C LYS A 37 24.09 -25.56 -19.50
N GLY A 38 25.18 -26.15 -19.04
CA GLY A 38 25.98 -25.65 -17.92
C GLY A 38 25.68 -26.30 -16.57
N THR A 39 26.61 -26.09 -15.64
CA THR A 39 26.47 -26.49 -14.23
C THR A 39 25.76 -25.43 -13.40
N SER A 40 25.45 -25.77 -12.15
CA SER A 40 24.90 -24.81 -11.19
C SER A 40 25.47 -25.08 -9.80
N TRP A 41 25.55 -24.03 -8.99
CA TRP A 41 25.98 -24.13 -7.59
C TRP A 41 24.93 -24.73 -6.64
N SER A 42 23.66 -24.83 -7.05
CA SER A 42 22.51 -25.16 -6.19
C SER A 42 21.68 -26.36 -6.68
N CYS A 43 22.17 -27.08 -7.69
CA CYS A 43 21.59 -28.31 -8.19
C CYS A 43 22.72 -29.23 -8.67
N SER A 44 22.73 -30.47 -8.16
CA SER A 44 23.66 -31.52 -8.59
C SER A 44 23.48 -31.89 -10.08
N HIS A 45 22.31 -31.63 -10.64
CA HIS A 45 21.98 -31.88 -12.04
C HIS A 45 22.20 -30.65 -12.94
N GLY A 46 23.09 -29.74 -12.54
CA GLY A 46 23.35 -28.50 -13.28
C GLY A 46 22.10 -27.65 -13.43
N VAL A 47 21.91 -27.03 -14.59
CA VAL A 47 20.76 -26.14 -14.83
C VAL A 47 19.42 -26.86 -15.05
N SER A 48 19.39 -28.19 -14.96
CA SER A 48 18.16 -29.00 -15.13
C SER A 48 17.04 -28.65 -14.16
N ARG A 49 17.37 -28.09 -13.00
CA ARG A 49 16.38 -27.52 -12.07
C ARG A 49 15.46 -26.50 -12.73
N TRP A 50 15.94 -25.69 -13.68
CA TRP A 50 15.18 -24.56 -14.23
C TRP A 50 14.42 -24.85 -15.53
N TYR A 51 14.44 -26.08 -16.04
CA TYR A 51 13.72 -26.43 -17.27
C TYR A 51 13.09 -27.82 -17.30
N LYS A 52 13.42 -28.72 -16.37
CA LYS A 52 12.81 -30.06 -16.32
C LYS A 52 12.66 -30.65 -14.92
N ASN A 53 12.00 -31.81 -14.86
CA ASN A 53 11.89 -32.62 -13.66
C ASN A 53 13.20 -33.35 -13.36
N CYS A 54 14.18 -32.65 -12.76
CA CYS A 54 15.43 -33.27 -12.29
C CYS A 54 15.30 -33.94 -10.91
N GLY A 55 14.10 -33.96 -10.31
CA GLY A 55 13.84 -34.51 -8.97
C GLY A 55 14.29 -33.63 -7.81
N CYS A 56 15.07 -32.57 -8.05
CA CYS A 56 15.40 -31.60 -7.01
C CYS A 56 14.19 -30.73 -6.68
N HIS A 57 13.78 -30.78 -5.41
CA HIS A 57 12.67 -30.01 -4.86
C HIS A 57 13.12 -29.16 -3.66
N THR A 58 12.44 -28.04 -3.45
CA THR A 58 12.70 -27.11 -2.33
C THR A 58 11.34 -26.74 -1.75
N GLY A 59 11.05 -27.24 -0.54
CA GLY A 59 9.72 -27.16 0.06
C GLY A 59 8.71 -28.14 -0.56
N GLY A 60 7.48 -28.13 -0.06
CA GLY A 60 6.40 -29.02 -0.51
C GLY A 60 6.48 -30.44 0.06
N ASP A 61 5.49 -31.25 -0.30
CA ASP A 61 5.44 -32.67 0.10
C ASP A 61 6.47 -33.50 -0.68
N SER A 62 7.02 -34.54 -0.04
CA SER A 62 7.96 -35.48 -0.64
C SER A 62 7.45 -36.18 -1.92
N SER A 63 6.13 -36.27 -2.10
CA SER A 63 5.48 -36.86 -3.27
C SER A 63 5.40 -35.92 -4.48
N TRP A 64 5.74 -34.64 -4.31
CA TRP A 64 5.63 -33.65 -5.38
C TRP A 64 6.73 -33.82 -6.42
N ASN A 65 6.38 -33.55 -7.67
CA ASN A 65 7.27 -33.62 -8.82
C ASN A 65 7.34 -32.27 -9.55
N GLN A 66 8.32 -32.14 -10.45
CA GLN A 66 8.62 -30.89 -11.13
C GLN A 66 8.39 -31.01 -12.65
N LYS A 67 7.45 -31.89 -13.06
CA LYS A 67 7.09 -32.09 -14.47
C LYS A 67 6.48 -30.84 -15.11
N TRP A 68 5.93 -29.92 -14.32
CA TRP A 68 5.37 -28.65 -14.78
C TRP A 68 6.40 -27.67 -15.35
N ARG A 69 7.70 -27.81 -15.01
CA ARG A 69 8.74 -26.85 -15.43
C ARG A 69 8.94 -26.82 -16.93
N THR A 70 8.94 -27.99 -17.58
CA THR A 70 9.11 -28.09 -19.03
C THR A 70 7.97 -27.43 -19.81
N PRO A 71 6.68 -27.76 -19.57
CA PRO A 71 5.59 -27.10 -20.27
C PRO A 71 5.51 -25.60 -19.95
N LEU A 72 5.76 -25.17 -18.70
CA LEU A 72 5.85 -23.73 -18.40
C LEU A 72 6.95 -23.05 -19.21
N ARG A 73 8.16 -23.62 -19.22
CA ARG A 73 9.30 -23.05 -19.97
C ARG A 73 9.00 -22.99 -21.46
N ASN A 74 8.39 -24.03 -22.03
CA ASN A 74 8.01 -24.07 -23.44
C ASN A 74 6.95 -23.01 -23.76
N ALA A 75 5.93 -22.84 -22.91
CA ALA A 75 4.91 -21.80 -23.08
C ALA A 75 5.52 -20.39 -23.11
N LEU A 76 6.47 -20.13 -22.20
CA LEU A 76 7.18 -18.86 -22.13
C LEU A 76 8.09 -18.64 -23.35
N VAL A 77 8.82 -19.67 -23.80
CA VAL A 77 9.67 -19.59 -25.01
C VAL A 77 8.83 -19.36 -26.26
N ASN A 78 7.74 -20.11 -26.43
CA ASN A 78 6.82 -19.95 -27.56
C ASN A 78 6.23 -18.53 -27.58
N ASN A 79 5.82 -18.02 -26.41
CA ASN A 79 5.35 -16.64 -26.28
C ASN A 79 6.45 -15.63 -26.62
N ALA A 80 7.65 -15.79 -26.07
CA ALA A 80 8.78 -14.92 -26.33
C ALA A 80 9.08 -14.82 -27.84
N ASN A 81 9.11 -15.94 -28.56
CA ASN A 81 9.34 -15.96 -30.01
C ASN A 81 8.28 -15.15 -30.79
N ARG A 82 7.00 -15.27 -30.41
CA ARG A 82 5.91 -14.47 -31.00
C ARG A 82 6.12 -12.98 -30.75
N LEU A 83 6.38 -12.61 -29.50
CA LEU A 83 6.58 -11.20 -29.11
C LEU A 83 7.84 -10.61 -29.75
N ASP A 84 8.93 -11.36 -29.85
CA ASP A 84 10.16 -10.93 -30.51
C ASP A 84 9.95 -10.64 -32.00
N SER A 85 9.15 -11.47 -32.69
CA SER A 85 8.78 -11.20 -34.08
C SER A 85 7.99 -9.90 -34.23
N ILE A 86 7.03 -9.64 -33.33
CA ILE A 86 6.21 -8.42 -33.35
C ILE A 86 7.09 -7.20 -33.08
N PHE A 87 7.92 -7.25 -32.03
CA PHE A 87 8.84 -6.18 -31.66
C PHE A 87 9.76 -5.81 -32.82
N ASN A 88 10.42 -6.82 -33.41
CA ASN A 88 11.36 -6.61 -34.50
C ASN A 88 10.69 -5.96 -35.71
N ASN A 89 9.50 -6.42 -36.10
CA ASN A 89 8.79 -5.89 -37.26
C ASN A 89 8.31 -4.44 -37.03
N HIS A 90 7.74 -4.14 -35.86
CA HIS A 90 7.22 -2.80 -35.57
C HIS A 90 8.32 -1.77 -35.35
N VAL A 91 9.40 -2.13 -34.65
CA VAL A 91 10.54 -1.22 -34.48
C VAL A 91 11.16 -0.87 -35.84
N ARG A 92 11.42 -1.86 -36.70
CA ARG A 92 11.92 -1.60 -38.05
C ARG A 92 11.00 -0.67 -38.84
N LYS A 93 9.68 -0.87 -38.74
CA LYS A 93 8.68 -0.02 -39.39
C LYS A 93 8.68 1.42 -38.85
N ILE A 94 8.69 1.61 -37.53
CA ILE A 94 8.68 2.95 -36.90
C ILE A 94 9.91 3.76 -37.32
N PHE A 95 11.08 3.11 -37.39
CA PHE A 95 12.34 3.78 -37.71
C PHE A 95 12.73 3.70 -39.19
N ASN A 96 11.91 3.08 -40.05
CA ASN A 96 12.25 2.78 -41.45
C ASN A 96 13.66 2.14 -41.57
N ASP A 97 13.92 1.11 -40.75
CA ASP A 97 15.20 0.39 -40.62
C ASP A 97 16.43 1.22 -40.19
N ASN A 98 16.28 2.50 -39.83
CA ASN A 98 17.41 3.34 -39.37
C ASN A 98 17.89 3.04 -37.95
N LEU A 99 17.11 2.28 -37.18
CA LEU A 99 17.47 1.83 -35.84
C LEU A 99 17.13 0.34 -35.69
N SER A 100 18.12 -0.47 -35.30
CA SER A 100 17.88 -1.89 -35.05
C SER A 100 17.15 -2.12 -33.71
N PRO A 101 16.31 -3.17 -33.63
CA PRO A 101 15.63 -3.55 -32.39
C PRO A 101 16.58 -3.78 -31.20
N ASP A 102 17.72 -4.44 -31.42
CA ASP A 102 18.71 -4.69 -30.37
C ASP A 102 19.36 -3.40 -29.85
N THR A 103 19.68 -2.47 -30.75
CA THR A 103 20.23 -1.17 -30.37
C THR A 103 19.21 -0.36 -29.59
N LEU A 104 17.93 -0.37 -30.02
CA LEU A 104 16.86 0.28 -29.28
C LEU A 104 16.75 -0.25 -27.85
N LEU A 105 16.76 -1.57 -27.65
CA LEU A 105 16.70 -2.16 -26.31
C LEU A 105 17.90 -1.76 -25.45
N HIS A 106 19.10 -1.75 -26.04
CA HIS A 106 20.30 -1.29 -25.33
C HIS A 106 20.18 0.17 -24.89
N LEU A 107 19.77 1.07 -25.80
CA LEU A 107 19.54 2.48 -25.50
C LEU A 107 18.44 2.69 -24.45
N ALA A 108 17.38 1.88 -24.50
CA ALA A 108 16.26 1.94 -23.57
C ALA A 108 16.58 1.41 -22.16
N SER A 109 17.76 0.84 -21.92
CA SER A 109 18.12 0.20 -20.64
C SER A 109 17.81 1.09 -19.44
N GLY A 110 18.23 2.36 -19.48
CA GLY A 110 17.98 3.32 -18.39
C GLY A 110 16.50 3.58 -18.11
N ALA A 111 15.66 3.60 -19.16
CA ALA A 111 14.21 3.73 -19.04
C ALA A 111 13.55 2.44 -18.54
N ILE A 112 14.02 1.28 -19.00
CA ILE A 112 13.54 -0.05 -18.57
C ILE A 112 13.74 -0.24 -17.07
N ILE A 113 14.90 0.15 -16.53
CA ILE A 113 15.21 0.08 -15.09
C ILE A 113 14.78 1.33 -14.31
N GLU A 114 14.00 2.22 -14.95
CA GLU A 114 13.37 3.38 -14.33
C GLU A 114 14.38 4.38 -13.71
N LYS A 115 15.60 4.43 -14.25
CA LYS A 115 16.61 5.45 -13.93
C LYS A 115 16.40 6.74 -14.72
N VAL A 116 15.71 6.66 -15.85
CA VAL A 116 15.30 7.79 -16.69
C VAL A 116 13.80 7.64 -16.99
N PRO A 117 12.98 8.69 -16.89
CA PRO A 117 11.57 8.62 -17.29
C PRO A 117 11.43 8.21 -18.76
N MET A 118 10.45 7.35 -19.07
CA MET A 118 10.23 6.89 -20.46
C MET A 118 9.99 8.06 -21.44
N SER A 119 9.28 9.10 -20.99
CA SER A 119 9.05 10.32 -21.77
C SER A 119 10.33 11.07 -22.12
N GLU A 120 11.32 11.09 -21.22
CA GLU A 120 12.61 11.74 -21.47
C GLU A 120 13.46 10.90 -22.41
N PHE A 121 13.45 9.58 -22.24
CA PHE A 121 14.11 8.66 -23.17
C PHE A 121 13.59 8.82 -24.61
N ILE A 122 12.26 8.84 -24.80
CA ILE A 122 11.67 9.03 -26.12
C ILE A 122 12.00 10.40 -26.70
N LYS A 123 11.98 11.46 -25.88
CA LYS A 123 12.40 12.80 -26.29
C LYS A 123 13.86 12.83 -26.76
N ASP A 124 14.77 12.19 -26.03
CA ASP A 124 16.18 12.06 -26.43
C ASP A 124 16.30 11.26 -27.74
N LEU A 125 15.49 10.22 -27.91
CA LEU A 125 15.50 9.41 -29.13
C LEU A 125 15.08 10.20 -30.37
N HIS A 126 14.11 11.10 -30.26
CA HIS A 126 13.72 12.04 -31.34
C HIS A 126 14.85 12.99 -31.75
N THR A 127 15.82 13.27 -30.87
CA THR A 127 16.99 14.10 -31.25
C THR A 127 18.00 13.34 -32.11
N LYS A 128 17.98 12.01 -32.04
CA LYS A 128 18.96 11.11 -32.69
C LYS A 128 18.39 10.43 -33.93
N TYR A 129 17.08 10.16 -33.93
CA TYR A 129 16.39 9.42 -34.98
C TYR A 129 15.10 10.13 -35.39
N LYS A 130 14.78 10.07 -36.68
CA LYS A 130 13.54 10.63 -37.23
C LYS A 130 12.47 9.55 -37.30
N PHE A 131 11.41 9.71 -36.50
CA PHE A 131 10.19 8.90 -36.56
C PHE A 131 8.98 9.77 -36.17
N ASP A 132 7.77 9.31 -36.48
CA ASP A 132 6.54 10.07 -36.21
C ASP A 132 6.24 10.10 -34.68
N PRO A 133 6.06 11.27 -34.05
CA PRO A 133 5.65 11.38 -32.66
C PRO A 133 4.34 10.64 -32.30
N LEU A 134 3.48 10.34 -33.28
CA LEU A 134 2.31 9.49 -33.08
C LEU A 134 2.69 8.08 -32.58
N HIS A 135 3.92 7.62 -32.81
CA HIS A 135 4.42 6.33 -32.35
C HIS A 135 5.06 6.35 -30.95
N ASP A 136 5.09 7.48 -30.24
CA ASP A 136 5.74 7.57 -28.92
C ASP A 136 5.17 6.56 -27.92
N SER A 137 3.84 6.54 -27.77
CA SER A 137 3.18 5.57 -26.89
C SER A 137 3.35 4.14 -27.39
N ASP A 138 3.44 3.93 -28.71
CA ASP A 138 3.62 2.59 -29.25
C ASP A 138 5.00 2.03 -28.96
N LEU A 139 6.02 2.86 -29.15
CA LEU A 139 7.40 2.52 -28.84
C LEU A 139 7.57 2.22 -27.35
N ALA A 140 6.96 3.04 -26.48
CA ALA A 140 6.97 2.81 -25.04
C ALA A 140 6.30 1.47 -24.66
N ASN A 141 5.15 1.13 -25.26
CA ASN A 141 4.49 -0.16 -25.05
C ASN A 141 5.35 -1.35 -25.50
N LEU A 142 5.96 -1.25 -26.68
CA LEU A 142 6.85 -2.26 -27.22
C LEU A 142 8.03 -2.53 -26.27
N ILE A 143 8.68 -1.46 -25.77
CA ILE A 143 9.79 -1.56 -24.82
C ILE A 143 9.35 -2.19 -23.49
N ILE A 144 8.22 -1.75 -22.92
CA ILE A 144 7.72 -2.29 -21.65
C ILE A 144 7.24 -3.74 -21.81
N GLY A 145 6.69 -4.13 -22.96
CA GLY A 145 6.35 -5.54 -23.19
C GLY A 145 7.61 -6.41 -23.33
N MET A 146 8.71 -5.91 -23.91
CA MET A 146 9.99 -6.63 -23.89
C MET A 146 10.56 -6.77 -22.48
N LYS A 147 10.46 -5.73 -21.63
CA LYS A 147 10.79 -5.83 -20.20
C LYS A 147 10.02 -6.97 -19.54
N ASN A 148 8.70 -7.05 -19.76
CA ASN A 148 7.86 -8.07 -19.13
C ASN A 148 8.08 -9.48 -19.73
N LYS A 149 8.37 -9.58 -21.04
CA LYS A 149 8.85 -10.82 -21.65
C LYS A 149 10.12 -11.32 -20.96
N HIS A 150 11.09 -10.45 -20.67
CA HIS A 150 12.30 -10.85 -19.95
C HIS A 150 12.00 -11.22 -18.49
N PHE A 151 11.13 -10.46 -17.82
CA PHE A 151 10.76 -10.75 -16.43
C PHE A 151 10.06 -12.09 -16.27
N SER A 152 9.32 -12.59 -17.27
CA SER A 152 8.71 -13.91 -17.22
C SER A 152 9.71 -15.08 -17.24
N PHE A 153 11.01 -14.82 -17.38
CA PHE A 153 12.08 -15.82 -17.27
C PHE A 153 12.87 -15.71 -15.96
N THR A 154 12.31 -15.08 -14.92
CA THR A 154 12.98 -14.95 -13.63
C THR A 154 13.23 -16.33 -13.02
N SER A 155 14.49 -16.63 -12.69
CA SER A 155 14.89 -17.99 -12.31
C SER A 155 14.19 -18.53 -11.05
N CYS A 156 13.74 -17.65 -10.15
CA CYS A 156 12.96 -18.01 -8.97
C CYS A 156 11.66 -18.74 -9.33
N GLY A 157 11.04 -18.42 -10.48
CA GLY A 157 9.80 -19.05 -10.94
C GLY A 157 9.92 -20.54 -11.22
N PHE A 158 11.15 -21.08 -11.31
CA PHE A 158 11.41 -22.50 -11.52
C PHE A 158 12.10 -23.18 -10.33
N PHE A 159 12.43 -22.44 -9.27
CA PHE A 159 13.29 -22.95 -8.20
C PHE A 159 12.54 -23.88 -7.22
N PHE A 160 11.32 -23.49 -6.86
CA PHE A 160 10.48 -24.18 -5.89
C PHE A 160 9.70 -25.35 -6.49
N SER A 161 8.93 -26.03 -5.65
CA SER A 161 8.36 -27.34 -5.97
C SER A 161 7.09 -27.29 -6.81
N ASP A 162 6.36 -26.18 -6.83
CA ASP A 162 5.05 -26.09 -7.49
C ASP A 162 4.83 -24.84 -8.34
N ILE A 163 4.07 -24.99 -9.43
CA ILE A 163 3.67 -23.90 -10.33
C ILE A 163 2.65 -22.93 -9.72
N SER A 164 1.89 -23.35 -8.71
CA SER A 164 1.00 -22.47 -7.95
C SER A 164 1.74 -21.65 -6.89
N GLY A 165 3.06 -21.81 -6.76
CA GLY A 165 3.89 -20.92 -5.95
C GLY A 165 3.85 -19.47 -6.45
N ILE A 166 4.09 -18.52 -5.56
CA ILE A 166 4.02 -17.09 -5.88
C ILE A 166 5.00 -16.70 -7.00
N GLU A 167 6.14 -17.39 -7.11
CA GLU A 167 7.18 -17.11 -8.09
C GLU A 167 6.77 -17.50 -9.52
N PRO A 168 6.37 -18.76 -9.82
CA PRO A 168 5.86 -19.11 -11.15
C PRO A 168 4.58 -18.36 -11.52
N GLN A 169 3.70 -18.08 -10.55
CA GLN A 169 2.53 -17.22 -10.81
C GLN A 169 2.95 -15.82 -11.28
N GLN A 170 4.02 -15.25 -10.69
CA GLN A 170 4.54 -13.96 -11.08
C GLN A 170 5.13 -13.98 -12.51
N ASP A 171 5.85 -15.03 -12.90
CA ASP A 171 6.34 -15.21 -14.27
C ASP A 171 5.20 -15.27 -15.29
N ILE A 172 4.14 -16.03 -14.98
CA ILE A 172 2.91 -16.08 -15.80
C ILE A 172 2.27 -14.70 -15.90
N LYS A 173 2.20 -13.95 -14.80
CA LYS A 173 1.63 -12.59 -14.76
C LYS A 173 2.41 -11.62 -15.64
N TYR A 174 3.74 -11.71 -15.66
CA TYR A 174 4.57 -10.93 -16.57
C TYR A 174 4.32 -11.28 -18.04
N ALA A 175 4.20 -12.58 -18.37
CA ALA A 175 3.90 -13.02 -19.73
C ALA A 175 2.52 -12.54 -20.21
N LEU A 176 1.48 -12.64 -19.36
CA LEU A 176 0.15 -12.12 -19.64
C LEU A 176 0.16 -10.61 -19.86
N TYR A 177 0.91 -9.87 -19.05
CA TYR A 177 1.01 -8.43 -19.21
C TYR A 177 1.74 -8.03 -20.51
N ALA A 178 2.79 -8.77 -20.88
CA ALA A 178 3.46 -8.57 -22.17
C ALA A 178 2.52 -8.85 -23.36
N ILE A 179 1.73 -9.92 -23.29
CA ILE A 179 0.68 -10.25 -24.28
C ILE A 179 -0.32 -9.10 -24.41
N ASN A 180 -0.84 -8.59 -23.29
CA ASN A 180 -1.79 -7.48 -23.29
C ASN A 180 -1.23 -6.22 -23.99
N LEU A 181 0.04 -5.88 -23.74
CA LEU A 181 0.70 -4.75 -24.39
C LEU A 181 0.89 -4.96 -25.89
N TYR A 182 1.06 -6.21 -26.32
CA TYR A 182 1.40 -6.55 -27.71
C TYR A 182 0.18 -6.86 -28.58
N GLN A 183 -0.96 -7.17 -27.97
CA GLN A 183 -2.16 -7.61 -28.69
C GLN A 183 -2.62 -6.59 -29.74
N LYS A 184 -2.49 -5.28 -29.49
CA LYS A 184 -2.89 -4.24 -30.47
C LYS A 184 -1.99 -4.18 -31.72
N TYR A 185 -0.83 -4.84 -31.69
CA TYR A 185 0.14 -4.87 -32.79
C TYR A 185 0.04 -6.13 -33.65
N TYR A 186 -0.88 -7.02 -33.30
CA TYR A 186 -1.06 -8.31 -33.93
C TYR A 186 -2.54 -8.58 -34.17
N MET A 187 -2.87 -9.03 -35.38
CA MET A 187 -4.27 -9.23 -35.77
C MET A 187 -4.89 -10.46 -35.13
N ASP A 188 -4.10 -11.52 -34.93
CA ASP A 188 -4.57 -12.76 -34.33
C ASP A 188 -4.46 -12.71 -32.80
N ASP A 189 -5.13 -13.64 -32.13
CA ASP A 189 -5.10 -13.76 -30.67
C ASP A 189 -3.74 -14.27 -30.17
N LEU A 190 -3.08 -13.49 -29.32
CA LEU A 190 -1.83 -13.87 -28.65
C LEU A 190 -2.08 -14.64 -27.35
N LEU A 191 -3.23 -14.42 -26.72
CA LEU A 191 -3.57 -14.99 -25.43
C LEU A 191 -3.91 -16.47 -25.53
N PHE A 192 -4.78 -16.85 -26.48
CA PHE A 192 -5.22 -18.24 -26.60
C PHE A 192 -4.07 -19.24 -26.82
N PRO A 193 -3.11 -19.02 -27.75
CA PRO A 193 -1.97 -19.92 -27.90
C PRO A 193 -1.15 -20.07 -26.62
N PHE A 194 -0.94 -18.97 -25.89
CA PHE A 194 -0.20 -19.01 -24.63
C PHE A 194 -0.93 -19.81 -23.54
N LEU A 195 -2.25 -19.61 -23.39
CA LEU A 195 -3.07 -20.38 -22.45
C LEU A 195 -3.07 -21.88 -22.82
N SER A 196 -3.12 -22.19 -24.11
CA SER A 196 -3.04 -23.57 -24.60
C SER A 196 -1.69 -24.22 -24.27
N ASP A 197 -0.58 -23.49 -24.46
CA ASP A 197 0.77 -23.99 -24.13
C ASP A 197 0.93 -24.28 -22.62
N LEU A 198 0.20 -23.57 -21.76
CA LEU A 198 0.23 -23.76 -20.29
C LEU A 198 -0.59 -24.95 -19.77
N LYS A 199 -1.41 -25.57 -20.62
CA LYS A 199 -2.36 -26.62 -20.21
C LYS A 199 -1.67 -27.83 -19.55
N ASP A 200 -0.48 -28.18 -20.02
CA ASP A 200 0.24 -29.37 -19.55
C ASP A 200 1.08 -29.12 -18.28
N ALA A 201 1.18 -27.86 -17.85
CA ALA A 201 1.91 -27.48 -16.65
C ALA A 201 1.06 -27.73 -15.39
N GLN A 202 1.05 -28.97 -14.89
CA GLN A 202 0.18 -29.37 -13.78
C GLN A 202 0.75 -28.98 -12.40
N SER A 203 -0.08 -28.39 -11.55
CA SER A 203 0.23 -28.24 -10.13
C SER A 203 0.18 -29.59 -9.42
N ASN A 204 1.06 -29.79 -8.44
CA ASN A 204 0.98 -30.88 -7.48
C ASN A 204 -0.22 -30.72 -6.54
N ILE A 205 -0.82 -29.51 -6.45
CA ILE A 205 -2.02 -29.24 -5.68
C ILE A 205 -3.24 -29.33 -6.61
N LYS A 206 -4.06 -30.37 -6.41
CA LYS A 206 -5.21 -30.67 -7.30
C LYS A 206 -6.20 -29.51 -7.45
N SER A 207 -6.41 -28.72 -6.40
CA SER A 207 -7.35 -27.58 -6.43
C SER A 207 -6.85 -26.40 -7.28
N GLU A 208 -5.53 -26.29 -7.50
CA GLU A 208 -4.91 -25.22 -8.30
C GLU A 208 -4.95 -25.53 -9.81
N GLY A 209 -5.05 -26.81 -10.17
CA GLY A 209 -5.21 -27.24 -11.56
C GLY A 209 -3.92 -27.14 -12.37
N THR A 210 -3.96 -26.41 -13.50
CA THR A 210 -2.85 -26.29 -14.45
C THR A 210 -2.37 -24.85 -14.57
N GLY A 211 -1.23 -24.63 -15.24
CA GLY A 211 -0.74 -23.29 -15.59
C GLY A 211 -1.80 -22.46 -16.32
N MET A 212 -2.66 -23.09 -17.13
CA MET A 212 -3.79 -22.43 -17.78
C MET A 212 -4.82 -21.93 -16.75
N SER A 213 -5.21 -22.75 -15.78
CA SER A 213 -6.14 -22.37 -14.71
C SER A 213 -5.58 -21.22 -13.87
N ILE A 214 -4.29 -21.30 -13.54
CA ILE A 214 -3.56 -20.26 -12.82
C ILE A 214 -3.55 -18.94 -13.62
N ALA A 215 -3.22 -19.01 -14.92
CA ALA A 215 -3.23 -17.83 -15.80
C ALA A 215 -4.62 -17.20 -15.92
N GLN A 216 -5.67 -18.02 -16.05
CA GLN A 216 -7.06 -17.56 -16.07
C GLN A 216 -7.47 -16.88 -14.77
N ALA A 217 -7.04 -17.42 -13.62
CA ALA A 217 -7.26 -16.77 -12.33
C ALA A 217 -6.62 -15.39 -12.28
N GLN A 218 -5.40 -15.22 -12.82
CA GLN A 218 -4.74 -13.92 -12.92
C GLN A 218 -5.47 -12.93 -13.85
N LEU A 219 -6.10 -13.40 -14.92
CA LEU A 219 -6.89 -12.57 -15.83
C LEU A 219 -8.21 -12.07 -15.21
N ASN A 220 -8.73 -12.78 -14.19
CA ASN A 220 -9.93 -12.37 -13.47
C ASN A 220 -9.67 -11.27 -12.42
N CYS A 221 -8.40 -11.00 -12.10
CA CYS A 221 -8.02 -9.89 -11.24
C CYS A 221 -8.22 -8.55 -11.96
N LEU A 222 -8.42 -7.47 -11.20
CA LEU A 222 -8.45 -6.12 -11.79
C LEU A 222 -7.13 -5.83 -12.51
N SER A 223 -7.23 -5.28 -13.72
CA SER A 223 -6.05 -4.79 -14.42
C SER A 223 -5.45 -3.58 -13.68
N GLY A 224 -4.15 -3.35 -13.87
CA GLY A 224 -3.43 -2.33 -13.09
C GLY A 224 -3.98 -0.91 -13.29
N GLU A 225 -4.41 -0.58 -14.51
CA GLU A 225 -5.03 0.70 -14.85
C GLU A 225 -6.41 0.87 -14.20
N VAL A 226 -7.20 -0.20 -14.11
CA VAL A 226 -8.51 -0.17 -13.45
C VAL A 226 -8.35 -0.07 -11.94
N GLU A 227 -7.39 -0.80 -11.36
CA GLU A 227 -7.04 -0.68 -9.94
C GLU A 227 -6.54 0.73 -9.61
N ALA A 228 -5.71 1.33 -10.45
CA ALA A 228 -5.25 2.71 -10.26
C ALA A 228 -6.40 3.72 -10.35
N ALA A 229 -7.30 3.56 -11.34
CA ALA A 229 -8.48 4.41 -11.47
C ALA A 229 -9.41 4.29 -10.25
N LEU A 230 -9.61 3.07 -9.74
CA LEU A 230 -10.33 2.82 -8.48
C LEU A 230 -9.66 3.54 -7.30
N TYR A 231 -8.33 3.43 -7.16
CA TYR A 231 -7.58 4.10 -6.10
C TYR A 231 -7.79 5.61 -6.13
N PHE A 232 -7.61 6.26 -7.29
CA PHE A 232 -7.76 7.71 -7.41
C PHE A 232 -9.22 8.16 -7.20
N TYR A 233 -10.19 7.37 -7.65
CA TYR A 233 -11.60 7.60 -7.37
C TYR A 233 -11.85 7.58 -5.85
N LEU A 234 -11.40 6.54 -5.15
CA LEU A 234 -11.58 6.41 -3.70
C LEU A 234 -10.84 7.52 -2.94
N ASN A 235 -9.58 7.79 -3.28
CA ASN A 235 -8.79 8.86 -2.66
C ASN A 235 -9.50 10.21 -2.80
N THR A 236 -10.01 10.52 -3.98
CA THR A 236 -10.69 11.80 -4.23
C THR A 236 -12.02 11.93 -3.51
N LYS A 237 -12.77 10.84 -3.35
CA LYS A 237 -14.05 10.82 -2.65
C LYS A 237 -13.89 10.77 -1.13
N MET A 238 -12.80 10.19 -0.64
CA MET A 238 -12.61 9.90 0.79
C MET A 238 -11.57 10.80 1.47
N VAL A 239 -10.86 11.67 0.74
CA VAL A 239 -9.80 12.53 1.28
C VAL A 239 -10.05 14.00 0.94
N GLU A 240 -9.72 14.91 1.87
CA GLU A 240 -9.81 16.36 1.64
C GLU A 240 -8.91 16.83 0.49
N LEU A 241 -9.28 17.95 -0.15
CA LEU A 241 -8.62 18.50 -1.34
C LEU A 241 -7.09 18.63 -1.23
N LEU A 242 -6.56 18.95 -0.04
CA LEU A 242 -5.13 19.17 0.19
C LEU A 242 -4.32 17.87 0.38
N ALA A 243 -4.98 16.72 0.60
CA ALA A 243 -4.33 15.42 0.80
C ALA A 243 -4.61 14.43 -0.34
N LYS A 244 -5.08 14.94 -1.49
CA LYS A 244 -5.31 14.13 -2.69
C LYS A 244 -3.99 13.68 -3.30
N GLU A 245 -3.84 12.38 -3.43
CA GLU A 245 -2.68 11.74 -4.05
C GLU A 245 -2.80 11.79 -5.58
N THR A 246 -1.70 12.15 -6.24
CA THR A 246 -1.64 12.23 -7.70
C THR A 246 -0.88 11.06 -8.33
N LYS A 247 -0.35 10.14 -7.51
CA LYS A 247 0.43 8.98 -7.95
C LYS A 247 -0.04 7.70 -7.25
N TYR A 248 -0.09 6.61 -8.01
CA TYR A 248 -0.32 5.25 -7.52
C TYR A 248 0.54 4.25 -8.28
N GLY A 249 1.60 3.75 -7.66
CA GLY A 249 2.61 2.95 -8.34
C GLY A 249 3.21 3.70 -9.53
N ARG A 250 3.05 3.14 -10.73
CA ARG A 250 3.48 3.73 -12.01
C ARG A 250 2.44 4.63 -12.68
N PHE A 251 1.25 4.75 -12.08
CA PHE A 251 0.17 5.57 -12.66
C PHE A 251 0.17 6.96 -12.02
N LYS A 252 -0.14 7.96 -12.84
CA LYS A 252 -0.34 9.34 -12.43
C LYS A 252 -1.73 9.81 -12.83
N LEU A 253 -2.41 10.50 -11.91
CA LEU A 253 -3.68 11.17 -12.20
C LEU A 253 -3.43 12.42 -13.05
N LEU A 254 -4.10 12.50 -14.20
CA LEU A 254 -4.05 13.67 -15.08
C LEU A 254 -5.24 14.59 -14.86
N GLU A 255 -6.45 14.02 -14.83
CA GLU A 255 -7.68 14.78 -14.69
C GLU A 255 -8.72 13.98 -13.91
N LEU A 256 -9.51 14.67 -13.10
CA LEU A 256 -10.71 14.12 -12.49
C LEU A 256 -11.78 15.21 -12.42
N ARG A 257 -12.95 14.93 -12.98
CA ARG A 257 -14.11 15.85 -13.00
C ARG A 257 -15.36 15.14 -12.48
N ASN A 258 -16.09 15.80 -11.58
CA ASN A 258 -17.43 15.35 -11.20
C ASN A 258 -18.42 15.97 -12.19
N ILE A 259 -19.10 15.13 -12.95
CA ILE A 259 -20.21 15.47 -13.84
C ILE A 259 -21.47 14.96 -13.15
N GLU A 260 -22.63 15.61 -13.34
CA GLU A 260 -23.84 15.40 -12.53
C GLU A 260 -24.11 13.93 -12.18
N ASP A 261 -24.10 13.04 -13.18
CA ASP A 261 -24.41 11.62 -13.00
C ASP A 261 -23.18 10.71 -12.84
N TYR A 262 -21.97 11.16 -13.21
CA TYR A 262 -20.76 10.31 -13.25
C TYR A 262 -19.46 11.06 -12.98
N VAL A 263 -18.41 10.33 -12.61
CA VAL A 263 -17.06 10.89 -12.47
C VAL A 263 -16.23 10.55 -13.71
N TYR A 264 -15.72 11.58 -14.39
CA TYR A 264 -14.70 11.41 -15.43
C TYR A 264 -13.32 11.36 -14.77
N LEU A 265 -12.49 10.41 -15.18
CA LEU A 265 -11.14 10.21 -14.65
C LEU A 265 -10.18 9.87 -15.79
N GLU A 266 -9.06 10.58 -15.87
CA GLU A 266 -7.96 10.31 -16.79
C GLU A 266 -6.66 10.05 -16.02
N ILE A 267 -6.03 8.92 -16.31
CA ILE A 267 -4.73 8.52 -15.76
C ILE A 267 -3.74 8.22 -16.88
N ILE A 268 -2.46 8.36 -16.58
CA ILE A 268 -1.37 7.93 -17.46
C ILE A 268 -0.49 6.91 -16.74
N ASP A 269 -0.14 5.84 -17.44
CA ASP A 269 0.94 4.94 -17.05
C ASP A 269 2.28 5.56 -17.48
N THR A 270 3.10 5.95 -16.52
CA THR A 270 4.35 6.66 -16.81
C THR A 270 5.43 5.77 -17.42
N THR A 271 5.23 4.44 -17.41
CA THR A 271 6.20 3.47 -17.95
C THR A 271 6.02 3.25 -19.44
N ASN A 272 4.77 3.20 -19.92
CA ASN A 272 4.45 2.97 -21.34
C ASN A 272 3.74 4.19 -22.00
N LEU A 273 3.58 5.29 -21.26
CA LEU A 273 2.95 6.54 -21.70
C LEU A 273 1.48 6.41 -22.15
N MET A 274 0.83 5.28 -21.85
CA MET A 274 -0.58 5.07 -22.21
C MET A 274 -1.50 5.85 -21.29
N ARG A 275 -2.47 6.53 -21.91
CA ARG A 275 -3.55 7.22 -21.21
C ARG A 275 -4.77 6.30 -21.14
N HIS A 276 -5.43 6.29 -20.00
CA HIS A 276 -6.66 5.55 -19.78
C HIS A 276 -7.71 6.52 -19.25
N GLN A 277 -8.88 6.52 -19.88
CA GLN A 277 -9.99 7.43 -19.58
C GLN A 277 -11.22 6.62 -19.20
N TYR A 278 -11.81 6.96 -18.06
CA TYR A 278 -12.97 6.24 -17.50
C TYR A 278 -14.09 7.20 -17.12
N ASN A 279 -15.32 6.81 -17.45
CA ASN A 279 -16.53 7.34 -16.84
C ASN A 279 -16.98 6.36 -15.75
N ILE A 280 -17.13 6.85 -14.52
CA ILE A 280 -17.40 6.04 -13.35
C ILE A 280 -18.77 6.40 -12.78
N LEU A 281 -19.71 5.46 -12.86
CA LEU A 281 -21.00 5.54 -12.19
C LEU A 281 -20.91 4.83 -10.84
N SER A 282 -21.45 5.45 -9.79
CA SER A 282 -21.44 4.87 -8.45
C SER A 282 -22.85 4.66 -7.92
N SER A 283 -23.09 3.48 -7.36
CA SER A 283 -24.27 3.18 -6.55
C SER A 283 -23.80 2.57 -5.24
N SER A 284 -24.24 3.14 -4.11
CA SER A 284 -23.89 2.64 -2.80
C SER A 284 -25.13 2.56 -1.90
N SER A 285 -25.22 1.48 -1.13
CA SER A 285 -26.17 1.35 -0.03
C SER A 285 -25.55 0.56 1.11
N ILE A 286 -26.10 0.68 2.32
CA ILE A 286 -25.62 -0.04 3.51
C ILE A 286 -25.72 -1.56 3.30
N GLU A 287 -26.76 -2.02 2.58
CA GLU A 287 -27.02 -3.44 2.32
C GLU A 287 -26.21 -4.00 1.14
N LEU A 288 -25.95 -3.20 0.10
CA LEU A 288 -25.31 -3.63 -1.14
C LEU A 288 -23.82 -3.28 -1.25
N GLY A 289 -23.28 -2.53 -0.29
CA GLY A 289 -21.91 -2.04 -0.31
C GLY A 289 -21.66 -1.03 -1.44
N LEU A 290 -20.39 -0.86 -1.79
CA LEU A 290 -19.97 0.01 -2.89
C LEU A 290 -20.03 -0.75 -4.22
N ASN A 291 -20.81 -0.23 -5.17
CA ASN A 291 -20.84 -0.72 -6.55
C ASN A 291 -20.41 0.41 -7.49
N LEU A 292 -19.35 0.17 -8.25
CA LEU A 292 -18.84 1.10 -9.26
C LEU A 292 -18.91 0.44 -10.64
N TYR A 293 -19.28 1.23 -11.64
CA TYR A 293 -19.36 0.81 -13.03
C TYR A 293 -18.45 1.72 -13.85
N PHE A 294 -17.37 1.14 -14.38
CA PHE A 294 -16.38 1.83 -15.18
C PHE A 294 -16.69 1.57 -16.66
N SER A 295 -16.83 2.63 -17.44
CA SER A 295 -16.86 2.56 -18.91
C SER A 295 -15.71 3.36 -19.50
N ASN A 296 -15.11 2.85 -20.58
CA ASN A 296 -14.04 3.57 -21.27
C ASN A 296 -14.62 4.81 -21.96
N ALA A 297 -14.10 5.99 -21.64
CA ALA A 297 -14.63 7.25 -22.16
C ALA A 297 -14.30 7.47 -23.65
N SER A 298 -13.26 6.81 -24.17
CA SER A 298 -12.86 6.91 -25.58
C SER A 298 -13.67 5.98 -26.49
N ASP A 299 -14.44 5.04 -25.93
CA ASP A 299 -15.18 4.02 -26.67
C ASP A 299 -16.69 4.28 -26.56
N ASN A 300 -17.25 5.00 -27.54
CA ASN A 300 -18.67 5.38 -27.57
C ASN A 300 -19.63 4.17 -27.64
N ASN A 301 -19.13 2.96 -27.88
CA ASN A 301 -19.94 1.76 -28.09
C ASN A 301 -20.34 0.98 -26.82
N SER A 302 -20.06 1.48 -25.61
CA SER A 302 -20.70 1.00 -24.37
C SER A 302 -20.63 -0.52 -24.08
N LYS A 303 -19.73 -1.28 -24.72
CA LYS A 303 -19.78 -2.77 -24.66
C LYS A 303 -19.01 -3.37 -23.48
N ASN A 304 -18.04 -2.65 -22.91
CA ASN A 304 -17.20 -3.15 -21.83
C ASN A 304 -17.38 -2.31 -20.56
N ILE A 305 -18.46 -2.58 -19.81
CA ILE A 305 -18.66 -2.03 -18.47
C ILE A 305 -17.97 -2.95 -17.47
N ILE A 306 -17.00 -2.42 -16.74
CA ILE A 306 -16.31 -3.14 -15.66
C ILE A 306 -17.04 -2.84 -14.36
N LYS A 307 -17.68 -3.86 -13.77
CA LYS A 307 -18.33 -3.75 -12.47
C LYS A 307 -17.34 -4.08 -11.36
N ILE A 308 -17.15 -3.14 -10.44
CA ILE A 308 -16.32 -3.30 -9.26
C ILE A 308 -17.22 -3.23 -8.03
N THR A 309 -17.17 -4.30 -7.23
CA THR A 309 -17.84 -4.37 -5.92
C THR A 309 -16.80 -4.31 -4.79
N THR A 310 -17.25 -4.17 -3.55
CA THR A 310 -16.36 -4.22 -2.37
C THR A 310 -15.47 -5.49 -2.35
N LYS A 311 -15.92 -6.62 -2.90
CA LYS A 311 -15.14 -7.86 -3.00
C LYS A 311 -13.98 -7.80 -3.99
N ASN A 312 -14.02 -6.87 -4.93
CA ASN A 312 -12.99 -6.71 -5.96
C ASN A 312 -11.87 -5.75 -5.51
N ILE A 313 -12.03 -5.06 -4.38
CA ILE A 313 -11.03 -4.13 -3.85
C ILE A 313 -9.89 -4.96 -3.23
N PRO A 314 -8.64 -4.79 -3.69
CA PRO A 314 -7.51 -5.53 -3.13
C PRO A 314 -7.29 -5.20 -1.65
N ASP A 315 -6.93 -6.20 -0.82
CA ASP A 315 -6.71 -6.02 0.62
C ASP A 315 -5.72 -4.89 0.95
N ARG A 316 -4.62 -4.82 0.19
CA ARG A 316 -3.64 -3.73 0.30
C ARG A 316 -4.26 -2.33 0.16
N MET A 317 -5.27 -2.19 -0.69
CA MET A 317 -5.96 -0.93 -0.92
C MET A 317 -6.95 -0.66 0.20
N ILE A 318 -7.60 -1.70 0.75
CA ILE A 318 -8.44 -1.58 1.93
C ILE A 318 -7.64 -1.00 3.11
N ASP A 319 -6.41 -1.46 3.32
CA ASP A 319 -5.53 -0.91 4.36
C ASP A 319 -5.19 0.57 4.12
N ILE A 320 -4.87 0.94 2.89
CA ILE A 320 -4.59 2.34 2.52
C ILE A 320 -5.84 3.23 2.71
N VAL A 321 -6.99 2.78 2.22
CA VAL A 321 -8.27 3.50 2.38
C VAL A 321 -8.61 3.65 3.86
N SER A 322 -8.42 2.59 4.65
CA SER A 322 -8.60 2.62 6.10
C SER A 322 -7.66 3.64 6.75
N SER A 323 -6.42 3.77 6.27
CA SER A 323 -5.48 4.78 6.77
C SER A 323 -5.93 6.22 6.47
N TRP A 324 -6.56 6.48 5.31
CA TRP A 324 -7.13 7.80 5.01
C TRP A 324 -8.28 8.17 5.93
N LEU A 325 -9.13 7.19 6.23
CA LEU A 325 -10.18 7.33 7.24
C LEU A 325 -9.60 7.58 8.63
N LEU A 326 -8.33 7.23 8.90
CA LEU A 326 -7.62 7.56 10.14
C LEU A 326 -6.90 8.93 10.09
N ILE A 327 -6.46 9.39 8.91
CA ILE A 327 -5.67 10.62 8.69
C ILE A 327 -6.54 11.88 8.53
N ASN A 328 -7.75 11.78 7.97
CA ASN A 328 -8.74 12.88 7.94
C ASN A 328 -9.20 13.35 9.34
N TYR A 329 -8.60 12.83 10.41
CA TYR A 329 -8.79 13.27 11.79
C TYR A 329 -7.71 14.25 12.30
N LYS A 330 -6.83 14.79 11.44
CA LYS A 330 -5.99 15.93 11.83
C LYS A 330 -6.74 17.26 11.61
N ILE A 331 -7.33 17.69 12.72
CA ILE A 331 -8.02 18.97 13.00
C ILE A 331 -9.39 19.08 12.33
N PRO A 332 -10.45 18.48 12.90
CA PRO A 332 -11.79 18.96 12.59
C PRO A 332 -11.86 20.43 13.00
N SER A 333 -12.42 21.27 12.14
CA SER A 333 -12.94 22.56 12.61
C SER A 333 -13.83 22.30 13.83
N PHE A 334 -13.85 23.24 14.79
CA PHE A 334 -14.67 23.12 15.99
C PHE A 334 -16.14 22.76 15.67
N ASP A 335 -16.65 23.22 14.53
CA ASP A 335 -18.00 22.91 14.02
C ASP A 335 -18.21 21.43 13.65
N SER A 336 -17.22 20.77 13.04
CA SER A 336 -17.30 19.35 12.69
C SER A 336 -17.30 18.45 13.94
N PHE A 337 -16.52 18.85 14.95
CA PHE A 337 -16.52 18.19 16.27
C PHE A 337 -17.87 18.34 16.99
N ARG A 338 -18.41 19.56 17.02
CA ARG A 338 -19.74 19.85 17.58
C ARG A 338 -20.84 19.02 16.92
N LEU A 339 -20.90 19.03 15.58
CA LEU A 339 -21.91 18.31 14.83
C LEU A 339 -21.84 16.80 15.07
N THR A 340 -20.63 16.25 15.17
CA THR A 340 -20.44 14.83 15.48
C THR A 340 -20.86 14.49 16.91
N ALA A 341 -20.52 15.34 17.88
CA ALA A 341 -20.93 15.14 19.27
C ALA A 341 -22.45 15.26 19.45
N ASP A 342 -23.10 16.20 18.78
CA ASP A 342 -24.56 16.36 18.78
C ASP A 342 -25.26 15.17 18.09
N ASN A 343 -24.69 14.62 17.02
CA ASN A 343 -25.23 13.41 16.37
C ASN A 343 -25.14 12.17 17.27
N ILE A 344 -24.04 12.00 18.02
CA ILE A 344 -23.90 10.91 19.00
C ILE A 344 -24.92 11.07 20.13
N LEU A 345 -25.19 12.30 20.55
CA LEU A 345 -26.23 12.58 21.54
C LEU A 345 -27.64 12.30 20.99
N ASN A 346 -27.94 12.75 19.78
CA ASN A 346 -29.24 12.48 19.16
C ASN A 346 -29.47 10.97 19.03
N TYR A 347 -28.43 10.21 18.70
CA TYR A 347 -28.46 8.75 18.73
C TYR A 347 -28.76 8.19 20.13
N SER A 348 -28.13 8.72 21.19
CA SER A 348 -28.37 8.26 22.56
C SER A 348 -29.78 8.58 23.08
N LEU A 349 -30.33 9.73 22.70
CA LEU A 349 -31.71 10.14 23.03
C LEU A 349 -32.74 9.23 22.35
N ILE A 350 -32.50 8.86 21.10
CA ILE A 350 -33.41 7.97 20.33
C ILE A 350 -33.33 6.52 20.85
N THR A 351 -32.12 6.04 21.16
CA THR A 351 -31.91 4.64 21.59
C THR A 351 -32.25 4.37 23.05
N SER A 352 -32.16 5.37 23.94
CA SER A 352 -32.58 5.25 25.33
C SER A 352 -34.09 5.06 25.52
N ALA A 353 -34.91 5.56 24.58
CA ALA A 353 -36.36 5.40 24.58
C ALA A 353 -36.85 4.06 23.99
N ASN A 354 -36.06 3.40 23.12
CA ASN A 354 -36.47 2.19 22.40
C ASN A 354 -35.33 1.15 22.33
N ARG A 355 -35.21 0.32 23.37
CA ARG A 355 -34.17 -0.74 23.48
C ARG A 355 -34.22 -1.84 22.39
N PHE A 356 -35.27 -1.90 21.58
CA PHE A 356 -35.46 -2.92 20.54
C PHE A 356 -34.73 -2.63 19.20
N PHE A 357 -34.12 -1.45 19.03
CA PHE A 357 -33.46 -1.03 17.77
C PHE A 357 -31.92 -0.88 17.86
N ALA A 358 -31.29 -1.25 18.96
CA ALA A 358 -29.84 -1.13 19.11
C ALA A 358 -29.11 -2.22 18.27
N ASN A 359 -28.60 -1.84 17.10
CA ASN A 359 -27.64 -2.66 16.37
C ASN A 359 -26.30 -2.65 17.14
N ASP A 360 -25.89 -3.81 17.67
CA ASP A 360 -24.65 -3.99 18.44
C ASP A 360 -23.39 -3.46 17.70
N GLY A 361 -23.40 -3.52 16.37
CA GLY A 361 -22.33 -2.98 15.52
C GLY A 361 -22.27 -1.46 15.56
N LEU A 362 -23.41 -0.78 15.39
CA LEU A 362 -23.50 0.69 15.40
C LEU A 362 -23.23 1.27 16.79
N GLN A 363 -23.64 0.56 17.84
CA GLN A 363 -23.33 0.93 19.23
C GLN A 363 -21.82 0.86 19.51
N SER A 364 -21.18 -0.25 19.12
CA SER A 364 -19.72 -0.41 19.26
C SER A 364 -18.95 0.61 18.45
N GLU A 365 -19.45 0.96 17.26
CA GLU A 365 -18.87 2.00 16.42
C GLU A 365 -18.96 3.38 17.07
N ASN A 366 -20.13 3.75 17.60
CA ASN A 366 -20.34 5.04 18.27
C ASN A 366 -19.49 5.15 19.56
N ILE A 367 -19.34 4.07 20.34
CA ILE A 367 -18.40 4.04 21.48
C ILE A 367 -16.96 4.30 21.01
N ASN A 368 -16.51 3.61 19.97
CA ASN A 368 -15.16 3.80 19.42
C ASN A 368 -14.96 5.19 18.79
N ARG A 369 -16.00 5.79 18.22
CA ARG A 369 -15.99 7.18 17.72
C ARG A 369 -15.86 8.16 18.88
N SER A 370 -16.67 8.03 19.94
CA SER A 370 -16.56 8.85 21.16
C SER A 370 -15.18 8.76 21.80
N MET A 371 -14.61 7.55 21.94
CA MET A 371 -13.26 7.36 22.49
C MET A 371 -12.18 8.12 21.72
N ARG A 372 -12.24 8.05 20.38
CA ARG A 372 -11.29 8.71 19.50
C ARG A 372 -11.43 10.23 19.57
N LEU A 373 -12.65 10.74 19.64
CA LEU A 373 -12.93 12.17 19.78
C LEU A 373 -12.45 12.71 21.14
N ILE A 374 -12.71 12.00 22.23
CA ILE A 374 -12.20 12.37 23.57
C ILE A 374 -10.68 12.46 23.55
N LYS A 375 -9.99 11.45 22.99
CA LYS A 375 -8.52 11.44 22.90
C LYS A 375 -7.97 12.54 22.00
N GLY A 376 -8.58 12.78 20.83
CA GLY A 376 -8.15 13.83 19.91
C GLY A 376 -8.32 15.20 20.54
N PHE A 377 -9.47 15.41 21.20
CA PHE A 377 -9.82 16.64 21.87
C PHE A 377 -8.84 17.02 22.99
N LEU A 378 -8.56 16.07 23.89
CA LEU A 378 -7.63 16.28 25.01
C LEU A 378 -6.18 16.53 24.58
N ASN A 379 -5.83 16.41 23.30
CA ASN A 379 -4.49 16.71 22.80
C ASN A 379 -4.39 18.04 22.02
N LEU A 380 -5.46 18.83 21.97
CA LEU A 380 -5.47 20.15 21.30
C LEU A 380 -5.01 21.27 22.24
N PHE A 381 -4.04 22.07 21.80
CA PHE A 381 -3.45 23.20 22.53
C PHE A 381 -4.13 24.53 22.18
N ASP A 382 -5.46 24.60 22.33
CA ASP A 382 -6.25 25.83 22.11
C ASP A 382 -7.08 26.13 23.37
N TYR A 383 -6.63 27.08 24.19
CA TYR A 383 -7.20 27.31 25.51
C TYR A 383 -8.47 28.17 25.49
N ASP A 384 -8.70 28.96 24.43
CA ASP A 384 -9.86 29.86 24.30
C ASP A 384 -11.19 29.08 24.22
N THR A 385 -11.14 27.85 23.73
CA THR A 385 -12.30 26.98 23.53
C THR A 385 -12.40 25.84 24.55
N LEU A 386 -11.51 25.80 25.56
CA LEU A 386 -11.36 24.67 26.49
C LEU A 386 -12.67 24.27 27.19
N SER A 387 -13.34 25.19 27.90
CA SER A 387 -14.56 24.89 28.68
C SER A 387 -15.70 24.35 27.81
N LEU A 388 -15.89 24.95 26.64
CA LEU A 388 -16.95 24.52 25.70
C LEU A 388 -16.66 23.12 25.15
N ARG A 389 -15.40 22.80 24.91
CA ARG A 389 -15.00 21.48 24.43
C ARG A 389 -15.10 20.40 25.51
N LEU A 390 -14.77 20.72 26.76
CA LEU A 390 -14.97 19.82 27.90
C LEU A 390 -16.45 19.47 28.11
N CYS A 391 -17.39 20.36 27.81
CA CYS A 391 -18.83 20.06 27.81
C CYS A 391 -19.20 18.93 26.81
N TYR A 392 -18.60 18.92 25.62
CA TYR A 392 -18.83 17.83 24.65
C TYR A 392 -18.13 16.53 25.07
N VAL A 393 -16.94 16.61 25.66
CA VAL A 393 -16.27 15.45 26.28
C VAL A 393 -17.15 14.85 27.36
N GLU A 394 -17.73 15.67 28.22
CA GLU A 394 -18.63 15.23 29.29
C GLU A 394 -19.83 14.45 28.73
N ARG A 395 -20.47 15.00 27.69
CA ARG A 395 -21.61 14.37 27.00
C ARG A 395 -21.21 13.01 26.39
N MET A 396 -20.05 12.92 25.75
CA MET A 396 -19.55 11.67 25.17
C MET A 396 -19.21 10.62 26.22
N ILE A 397 -18.64 11.04 27.35
CA ILE A 397 -18.35 10.13 28.47
C ILE A 397 -19.66 9.62 29.10
N ASN A 398 -20.65 10.49 29.30
CA ASN A 398 -21.97 10.09 29.80
C ASN A 398 -22.67 9.11 28.85
N PHE A 399 -22.52 9.29 27.54
CA PHE A 399 -22.96 8.30 26.55
C PHE A 399 -22.25 6.96 26.71
N ILE A 400 -20.91 6.95 26.80
CA ILE A 400 -20.15 5.70 27.02
C ILE A 400 -20.57 5.03 28.34
N LYS A 401 -20.87 5.80 29.39
CA LYS A 401 -21.35 5.24 30.67
C LYS A 401 -22.75 4.64 30.57
N SER A 402 -23.63 5.17 29.73
CA SER A 402 -25.02 4.69 29.63
C SER A 402 -25.16 3.41 28.80
N ILE A 403 -24.26 3.17 27.85
CA ILE A 403 -24.37 2.06 26.89
C ILE A 403 -23.10 1.20 26.75
N GLY A 404 -21.97 1.60 27.33
CA GLY A 404 -20.68 0.91 27.22
C GLY A 404 -20.48 -0.17 28.27
N LYS A 405 -19.45 -1.00 28.08
CA LYS A 405 -19.05 -2.05 29.04
C LYS A 405 -18.02 -1.50 30.03
N ALA A 406 -17.78 -2.20 31.14
CA ALA A 406 -16.79 -1.79 32.14
C ALA A 406 -15.39 -1.52 31.53
N LYS A 407 -14.98 -2.33 30.55
CA LYS A 407 -13.72 -2.14 29.80
C LYS A 407 -13.64 -0.82 29.03
N ASP A 408 -14.77 -0.24 28.64
CA ASP A 408 -14.82 1.01 27.89
C ASP A 408 -14.66 2.19 28.85
N ILE A 409 -15.27 2.13 30.03
CA ILE A 409 -15.05 3.11 31.11
C ILE A 409 -13.57 3.11 31.54
N GLU A 410 -12.96 1.94 31.66
CA GLU A 410 -11.52 1.79 31.93
C GLU A 410 -10.63 2.43 30.86
N ARG A 411 -11.04 2.36 29.59
CA ARG A 411 -10.34 3.06 28.50
C ARG A 411 -10.47 4.57 28.59
N VAL A 412 -11.64 5.10 28.95
CA VAL A 412 -11.81 6.55 29.21
C VAL A 412 -10.85 6.99 30.31
N ARG A 413 -10.82 6.24 31.43
CA ARG A 413 -9.93 6.48 32.56
C ARG A 413 -8.46 6.56 32.12
N SER A 414 -8.00 5.57 31.35
CA SER A 414 -6.64 5.54 30.80
C SER A 414 -6.31 6.71 29.88
N ILE A 415 -7.26 7.16 29.04
CA ILE A 415 -7.08 8.32 28.17
C ILE A 415 -6.87 9.60 29.00
N ILE A 416 -7.69 9.79 30.05
CA ILE A 416 -7.60 10.97 30.92
C ILE A 416 -6.30 10.93 31.74
N THR A 417 -5.93 9.79 32.34
CA THR A 417 -4.64 9.61 33.01
C THR A 417 -3.47 10.04 32.12
N LYS A 418 -3.45 9.57 30.86
CA LYS A 418 -2.39 9.91 29.91
C LYS A 418 -2.33 11.41 29.60
N ARG A 419 -3.45 12.14 29.65
CA ARG A 419 -3.43 13.60 29.51
C ARG A 419 -2.78 14.26 30.72
N PHE A 420 -3.11 13.84 31.94
CA PHE A 420 -2.42 14.32 33.15
C PHE A 420 -0.91 14.04 33.10
N ASP A 421 -0.49 12.86 32.62
CA ASP A 421 0.94 12.53 32.44
C ASP A 421 1.64 13.43 31.42
N ASN A 422 0.95 13.76 30.33
CA ASN A 422 1.47 14.69 29.31
C ASN A 422 1.61 16.11 29.88
N LEU A 423 0.63 16.58 30.65
CA LEU A 423 0.68 17.86 31.35
C LEU A 423 1.85 17.87 32.35
N ALA A 424 2.02 16.81 33.14
CA ALA A 424 3.13 16.67 34.08
C ALA A 424 4.50 16.74 33.38
N SER A 425 4.63 16.05 32.24
CA SER A 425 5.84 16.04 31.42
C SER A 425 6.15 17.38 30.78
N SER A 426 5.12 18.17 30.45
CA SER A 426 5.25 19.52 29.90
C SER A 426 5.61 20.55 30.98
N ILE A 427 5.03 20.44 32.16
CA ILE A 427 5.24 21.36 33.28
C ILE A 427 6.65 21.19 33.88
N LYS A 428 7.11 19.95 34.06
CA LYS A 428 8.39 19.64 34.74
C LYS A 428 9.61 20.44 34.22
N PRO A 429 9.82 20.62 32.90
CA PRO A 429 10.92 21.44 32.38
C PRO A 429 10.58 22.93 32.20
N ASN A 430 9.31 23.29 32.01
CA ASN A 430 8.91 24.62 31.53
C ASN A 430 8.27 25.52 32.59
N GLY A 431 8.01 25.00 33.79
CA GLY A 431 7.24 25.71 34.80
C GLY A 431 5.73 25.56 34.60
N ILE A 432 4.97 26.05 35.58
CA ILE A 432 3.50 26.04 35.52
C ILE A 432 3.05 27.35 34.87
N THR A 433 2.21 27.26 33.83
CA THR A 433 1.56 28.41 33.18
C THR A 433 0.11 28.53 33.61
N LYS A 434 -0.49 29.72 33.46
CA LYS A 434 -1.91 29.95 33.75
C LYS A 434 -2.85 29.06 32.91
N GLU A 435 -2.45 28.77 31.67
CA GLU A 435 -3.15 27.89 30.73
C GLU A 435 -3.14 26.43 31.22
N ASN A 436 -1.97 25.91 31.58
CA ASN A 436 -1.83 24.55 32.13
C ASN A 436 -2.61 24.40 33.44
N LEU A 437 -2.60 25.43 34.29
CA LEU A 437 -3.35 25.46 35.54
C LEU A 437 -4.86 25.39 35.30
N THR A 438 -5.36 26.22 34.38
CA THR A 438 -6.78 26.23 33.99
C THR A 438 -7.21 24.86 33.46
N GLU A 439 -6.36 24.23 32.63
CA GLU A 439 -6.66 22.90 32.10
C GLU A 439 -6.71 21.81 33.18
N ILE A 440 -5.75 21.80 34.12
CA ILE A 440 -5.73 20.82 35.21
C ILE A 440 -7.00 20.94 36.07
N VAL A 441 -7.37 22.16 36.45
CA VAL A 441 -8.56 22.40 37.30
C VAL A 441 -9.84 21.95 36.60
N GLU A 442 -10.01 22.32 35.33
CA GLU A 442 -11.21 21.95 34.57
C GLU A 442 -11.29 20.44 34.29
N LEU A 443 -10.17 19.77 34.05
CA LEU A 443 -10.13 18.30 33.92
C LEU A 443 -10.46 17.59 35.23
N ILE A 444 -10.00 18.09 36.38
CA ILE A 444 -10.34 17.53 37.69
C ILE A 444 -11.83 17.72 38.00
N LYS A 445 -12.41 18.87 37.68
CA LYS A 445 -13.86 19.10 37.83
C LYS A 445 -14.65 18.12 36.98
N LEU A 446 -14.25 17.94 35.73
CA LEU A 446 -14.88 16.99 34.80
C LEU A 446 -14.84 15.55 35.34
N THR A 447 -13.68 15.08 35.81
CA THR A 447 -13.51 13.69 36.29
C THR A 447 -14.30 13.44 37.57
N ARG A 448 -14.30 14.40 38.50
CA ARG A 448 -15.10 14.34 39.74
C ARG A 448 -16.60 14.31 39.44
N ASN A 449 -17.08 15.20 38.57
CA ASN A 449 -18.49 15.25 38.17
C ASN A 449 -18.95 13.92 37.54
N LEU A 450 -18.08 13.30 36.74
CA LEU A 450 -18.36 12.05 36.05
C LEU A 450 -18.03 10.78 36.88
N SER A 451 -17.55 10.92 38.11
CA SER A 451 -17.10 9.80 38.95
C SER A 451 -16.07 8.89 38.24
N ILE A 452 -15.12 9.49 37.52
CA ILE A 452 -13.99 8.79 36.89
C ILE A 452 -12.75 9.10 37.73
N ASP A 453 -12.01 8.06 38.12
CA ASP A 453 -10.84 8.19 38.99
C ASP A 453 -9.54 7.93 38.20
N PRO A 454 -8.99 8.94 37.50
CA PRO A 454 -7.71 8.82 36.81
C PRO A 454 -6.54 8.75 37.81
N ASP A 455 -5.41 8.19 37.36
CA ASP A 455 -4.19 8.18 38.17
C ASP A 455 -3.51 9.55 38.12
N LEU A 456 -3.48 10.25 39.27
CA LEU A 456 -2.96 11.60 39.40
C LEU A 456 -1.53 11.66 39.99
N ARG A 457 -0.93 10.52 40.33
CA ARG A 457 0.33 10.47 41.11
C ARG A 457 1.47 11.25 40.44
N ASN A 458 1.58 11.15 39.12
CA ASN A 458 2.66 11.79 38.37
C ASN A 458 2.54 13.33 38.39
N ILE A 459 1.33 13.85 38.13
CA ILE A 459 1.10 15.30 38.15
C ILE A 459 1.16 15.87 39.58
N GLN A 460 0.70 15.12 40.58
CA GLN A 460 0.88 15.46 42.00
C GLN A 460 2.37 15.59 42.34
N ASN A 461 3.20 14.61 41.97
CA ASN A 461 4.65 14.67 42.26
C ASN A 461 5.33 15.88 41.61
N VAL A 462 4.98 16.22 40.36
CA VAL A 462 5.55 17.39 39.67
C VAL A 462 5.14 18.69 40.36
N ILE A 463 3.87 18.84 40.73
CA ILE A 463 3.36 20.06 41.38
C ILE A 463 3.91 20.21 42.80
N TYR A 464 4.07 19.12 43.54
CA TYR A 464 4.68 19.11 44.87
C TYR A 464 6.13 19.63 44.84
N GLY A 465 6.91 19.27 43.82
CA GLY A 465 8.29 19.75 43.65
C GLY A 465 8.42 21.26 43.43
N TYR A 466 7.39 21.92 42.89
CA TYR A 466 7.34 23.39 42.81
C TYR A 466 6.98 24.04 44.14
N TYR A 467 6.21 23.36 44.99
CA TYR A 467 5.81 23.85 46.32
C TYR A 467 6.94 23.75 47.36
N THR A 468 7.71 22.65 47.35
CA THR A 468 8.87 22.46 48.24
C THR A 468 10.10 23.30 47.82
N GLN A 469 9.98 24.15 46.80
CA GLN A 469 11.04 24.98 46.21
C GLN A 469 12.20 24.18 45.57
N GLU A 470 12.03 22.88 45.30
CA GLU A 470 13.01 22.08 44.55
C GLU A 470 13.04 22.45 43.05
N LEU A 471 11.95 23.03 42.54
CA LEU A 471 11.82 23.57 41.18
C LEU A 471 11.44 25.06 41.25
N LYS A 472 12.18 25.94 40.54
CA LYS A 472 11.86 27.39 40.47
C LYS A 472 10.90 27.67 39.32
N SER A 473 9.84 28.45 39.58
CA SER A 473 8.93 29.00 38.57
C SER A 473 8.84 30.52 38.77
N GLU A 474 8.98 31.30 37.70
CA GLU A 474 8.92 32.77 37.72
C GLU A 474 7.48 33.33 37.60
N LEU A 475 6.46 32.48 37.48
CA LEU A 475 5.19 32.85 36.82
C LEU A 475 3.90 32.74 37.63
N LEU A 476 3.92 32.40 38.94
CA LEU A 476 2.68 32.20 39.73
C LEU A 476 2.70 32.84 41.12
N ASP A 477 1.56 33.45 41.48
CA ASP A 477 1.27 33.94 42.83
C ASP A 477 0.87 32.78 43.77
N ALA A 478 1.10 32.94 45.08
CA ALA A 478 0.84 31.92 46.10
C ALA A 478 -0.63 31.42 46.16
N GLN A 479 -1.60 32.22 45.69
CA GLN A 479 -3.02 31.85 45.64
C GLN A 479 -3.33 30.79 44.58
N ASP A 480 -2.67 30.85 43.41
CA ASP A 480 -2.92 29.91 42.31
C ASP A 480 -2.35 28.52 42.63
N LEU A 481 -1.24 28.47 43.36
CA LEU A 481 -0.70 27.23 43.92
C LEU A 481 -1.63 26.64 44.98
N ALA A 482 -2.15 27.44 45.92
CA ALA A 482 -3.10 26.96 46.93
C ALA A 482 -4.36 26.34 46.29
N LEU A 483 -4.88 26.93 45.22
CA LEU A 483 -6.03 26.40 44.48
C LEU A 483 -5.74 25.01 43.88
N LEU A 484 -4.56 24.82 43.25
CA LEU A 484 -4.15 23.53 42.70
C LEU A 484 -4.03 22.44 43.78
N PHE A 485 -3.57 22.81 44.97
CA PHE A 485 -3.42 21.88 46.10
C PHE A 485 -4.77 21.34 46.58
N ASP A 486 -5.78 22.22 46.69
CA ASP A 486 -7.16 21.83 47.04
C ASP A 486 -7.80 20.91 45.98
N TYR A 487 -7.56 21.17 44.69
CA TYR A 487 -8.11 20.33 43.62
C TYR A 487 -7.37 18.98 43.47
N LEU A 488 -6.10 18.90 43.83
CA LEU A 488 -5.32 17.67 43.74
C LEU A 488 -5.34 16.83 45.02
N ASN A 489 -6.13 17.23 46.03
CA ASN A 489 -6.27 16.55 47.32
C ASN A 489 -4.90 16.24 47.97
N PHE A 490 -4.01 17.21 47.98
CA PHE A 490 -2.83 17.11 48.85
C PHE A 490 -3.32 17.14 50.31
N GLN A 491 -2.90 16.15 51.10
CA GLN A 491 -3.08 16.13 52.55
C GLN A 491 -1.88 16.75 53.25
#